data_AF-A0A447L236-F1
#
_entry.id   AF-A0A447L236-F1
#
_cell.length_a   1.000
_cell.length_b   1.000
_cell.length_c   1.000
_cell.angle_alpha   90.00
_cell.angle_beta   90.00
_cell.angle_gamma   90.00
#
_symmetry.space_group_name_H-M   'P 1'
#
loop_
_entity.id
_entity.type
_entity.pdbx_description
1 polymer ?
#
loop_
_entity_poly.entity_id
_entity_poly.type
_entity_poly.pdbx_seq_one_letter_code
_entity_poly.pdbx_strand_id
1 'polypeptide(L)'
;MLHVSELNQFYGGSHILRGLSFEVPIGEVTCLLGRNGVGKTTLLKCLMGLVPAKSGDIVWQGKTINSRKPHQRVQAGIAYVPQGREIFPRLTVEENLLMGWRAFPAARRNGYRRRSTSCSRCWNR
;
A
#
# COMPACT_ATOMS: atom_id res chain seq x y z
N MET A 1 7.81 -8.79 6.59
CA MET A 1 7.34 -8.45 7.94
C MET A 1 7.36 -6.95 8.05
N LEU A 2 6.29 -6.35 8.56
CA LEU A 2 6.22 -4.92 8.89
C LEU A 2 6.39 -4.80 10.41
N HIS A 3 7.24 -3.90 10.85
CA HIS A 3 7.41 -3.54 12.25
C HIS A 3 7.23 -2.03 12.39
N VAL A 4 6.45 -1.61 13.39
CA VAL A 4 6.20 -0.22 13.71
C VAL A 4 6.50 -0.02 15.18
N SER A 5 7.31 1.00 15.49
CA SER A 5 7.74 1.33 16.86
C SER A 5 7.44 2.78 17.16
N GLU A 6 6.76 3.03 18.28
CA GLU A 6 6.54 4.35 18.86
C GLU A 6 6.07 5.41 17.85
N LEU A 7 5.18 4.99 16.94
CA LEU A 7 4.78 5.82 15.81
C LEU A 7 3.89 6.96 16.29
N ASN A 8 4.33 8.18 15.98
CA ASN A 8 3.59 9.40 16.30
C ASN A 8 3.24 10.20 15.04
N GLN A 9 2.01 10.73 14.98
CA GLN A 9 1.56 11.61 13.91
C GLN A 9 0.63 12.69 14.44
N PHE A 10 0.79 13.89 13.89
CA PHE A 10 0.00 15.06 14.21
C PHE A 10 -0.60 15.69 12.96
N TYR A 11 -1.83 16.19 13.06
CA TYR A 11 -2.42 17.12 12.10
C TYR A 11 -2.62 18.47 12.78
N GLY A 12 -1.82 19.47 12.42
CA GLY A 12 -1.79 20.74 13.14
C GLY A 12 -1.45 20.50 14.61
N GLY A 13 -2.32 20.97 15.52
CA GLY A 13 -2.19 20.74 16.96
C GLY A 13 -2.71 19.38 17.47
N SER A 14 -3.36 18.58 16.61
CA SER A 14 -4.03 17.33 17.05
C SER A 14 -3.11 16.12 16.93
N HIS A 15 -2.87 15.44 18.06
CA HIS A 15 -2.08 14.20 18.15
C HIS A 15 -2.94 12.97 17.86
N ILE A 16 -2.79 12.40 16.66
CA ILE A 16 -3.68 11.35 16.14
C ILE A 16 -3.14 9.95 16.43
N LEU A 17 -1.88 9.68 16.04
CA LEU A 17 -1.20 8.41 16.36
C LEU A 17 -0.29 8.68 17.55
N ARG A 18 -0.47 7.95 18.65
CA ARG A 18 0.17 8.21 19.94
C ARG A 18 1.01 7.00 20.37
N GLY A 19 2.32 7.03 20.08
CA GLY A 19 3.25 5.96 20.48
C GLY A 19 2.82 4.57 20.02
N LEU A 20 2.33 4.44 18.79
CA LEU A 20 1.73 3.19 18.32
C LEU A 20 2.82 2.20 17.89
N SER A 21 2.82 1.01 18.52
CA SER A 21 3.81 -0.06 18.30
C SER A 21 3.13 -1.38 17.98
N PHE A 22 3.48 -2.02 16.87
CA PHE A 22 2.92 -3.31 16.45
C PHE A 22 3.74 -3.97 15.34
N GLU A 23 3.46 -5.26 15.11
CA GLU A 23 4.05 -6.05 14.05
C GLU A 23 2.98 -6.66 13.14
N VAL A 24 3.32 -6.86 11.87
CA VAL A 24 2.53 -7.63 10.91
C VAL A 24 3.41 -8.72 10.30
N PRO A 25 3.20 -9.99 10.71
CA PRO A 25 3.93 -11.14 10.20
C PRO A 25 3.72 -11.36 8.68
N ILE A 26 4.64 -12.08 8.06
CA ILE A 26 4.50 -12.45 6.64
C ILE A 26 3.53 -13.63 6.55
N GLY A 27 2.61 -13.58 5.59
CA GLY A 27 1.66 -14.67 5.33
C GLY A 27 0.42 -14.63 6.21
N GLU A 28 0.30 -13.64 7.09
CA GLU A 28 -0.85 -13.46 7.97
C GLU A 28 -1.72 -12.28 7.54
N VAL A 29 -3.00 -12.34 7.90
CA VAL A 29 -3.95 -11.25 7.72
C VAL A 29 -4.12 -10.54 9.06
N THR A 30 -3.55 -9.33 9.16
CA THR A 30 -3.71 -8.49 10.35
C THR A 30 -4.86 -7.49 10.16
N CYS A 31 -5.77 -7.47 11.12
CA CYS A 31 -6.94 -6.58 11.10
C CYS A 31 -6.74 -5.40 12.07
N LEU A 32 -6.93 -4.18 11.57
CA LEU A 32 -6.96 -2.97 12.38
C LEU A 32 -8.41 -2.50 12.61
N LEU A 33 -8.88 -2.59 13.84
CA LEU A 33 -10.25 -2.25 14.22
C LEU A 33 -10.31 -1.01 15.11
N GLY A 34 -11.46 -0.34 15.11
CA GLY A 34 -11.72 0.80 15.98
C GLY A 34 -12.76 1.75 15.39
N ARG A 35 -13.23 2.72 16.20
CA ARG A 35 -14.27 3.67 15.80
C ARG A 35 -13.81 4.61 14.68
N ASN A 36 -14.76 5.28 14.03
CA ASN A 36 -14.44 6.36 13.11
C ASN A 36 -13.71 7.49 13.87
N GLY A 37 -12.67 8.06 13.25
CA GLY A 37 -11.85 9.10 13.87
C GLY A 37 -10.69 8.61 14.75
N VAL A 38 -10.58 7.31 15.07
CA VAL A 38 -9.49 6.79 15.92
C VAL A 38 -8.09 6.78 15.27
N GLY A 39 -7.99 7.19 14.00
CA GLY A 39 -6.70 7.28 13.29
C GLY A 39 -6.34 6.11 12.38
N LYS A 40 -7.25 5.15 12.12
CA LYS A 40 -6.99 4.00 11.21
C LYS A 40 -6.49 4.44 9.83
N THR A 41 -7.24 5.34 9.18
CA THR A 41 -6.87 5.88 7.86
C THR A 41 -5.58 6.68 7.92
N THR A 42 -5.34 7.39 9.03
CA THR A 42 -4.08 8.14 9.27
C THR A 42 -2.89 7.19 9.36
N LEU A 43 -3.02 6.07 10.08
CA LEU A 43 -2.01 5.03 10.16
C LEU A 43 -1.68 4.48 8.78
N LEU A 44 -2.68 4.08 7.99
CA LEU A 44 -2.47 3.58 6.63
C LEU A 44 -1.77 4.62 5.73
N LYS A 45 -2.17 5.90 5.82
CA LYS A 45 -1.52 6.99 5.09
C LYS A 45 -0.06 7.19 5.52
N CYS A 46 0.27 7.04 6.82
CA CYS A 46 1.64 7.07 7.32
C CYS A 46 2.48 5.89 6.83
N LEU A 47 1.93 4.68 6.87
CA LEU A 47 2.59 3.48 6.34
C LEU A 47 2.86 3.57 4.84
N MET A 48 2.04 4.33 4.11
CA MET A 48 2.26 4.60 2.68
C MET A 48 3.12 5.83 2.39
N GLY A 49 3.51 6.60 3.41
CA GLY A 49 4.29 7.82 3.22
C GLY A 49 3.50 8.96 2.56
N LEU A 50 2.17 8.88 2.56
CA LEU A 50 1.28 9.97 2.12
C LEU A 50 1.20 11.08 3.18
N VAL A 51 1.42 10.70 4.44
CA VAL A 51 1.46 11.60 5.58
C VAL A 51 2.75 11.30 6.35
N PRO A 52 3.61 12.28 6.62
CA PRO A 52 4.85 12.03 7.34
C PRO A 52 4.56 11.64 8.79
N ALA A 53 5.26 10.62 9.27
CA ALA A 53 5.36 10.36 10.69
C ALA A 53 6.17 11.49 11.35
N LYS A 54 5.79 11.91 12.55
CA LYS A 54 6.53 12.92 13.32
C LYS A 54 7.74 12.29 14.04
N SER A 55 7.55 11.10 14.59
CA SER A 55 8.58 10.27 15.23
C SER A 55 8.17 8.79 15.22
N GLY A 56 9.08 7.93 15.69
CA GLY A 56 8.93 6.48 15.62
C GLY A 56 9.49 5.89 14.33
N ASP A 57 9.53 4.58 14.24
CA ASP A 57 10.16 3.83 13.16
C ASP A 57 9.17 2.92 12.43
N ILE A 58 9.31 2.86 11.10
CA ILE A 58 8.56 1.96 10.23
C ILE A 58 9.59 1.13 9.46
N VAL A 59 9.62 -0.17 9.73
CA VAL A 59 10.56 -1.13 9.11
C VAL A 59 9.77 -2.11 8.26
N TRP A 60 10.12 -2.17 6.97
CA TRP A 60 9.56 -3.12 6.02
C TRP A 60 10.64 -4.09 5.54
N GLN A 61 10.46 -5.38 5.82
CA GLN A 61 11.40 -6.44 5.45
C GLN A 61 12.84 -6.11 5.87
N GLY A 62 13.02 -5.71 7.13
CA GLY A 62 14.32 -5.37 7.71
C GLY A 62 14.90 -4.03 7.25
N LYS A 63 14.17 -3.21 6.47
CA LYS A 63 14.64 -1.90 6.00
C LYS A 63 13.75 -0.79 6.52
N THR A 64 14.34 0.22 7.13
CA THR A 64 13.62 1.45 7.53
C THR A 64 13.08 2.18 6.31
N ILE A 65 11.82 2.60 6.35
CA ILE A 65 11.12 3.24 5.24
C ILE A 65 10.58 4.64 5.55
N ASN A 66 10.84 5.20 6.73
CA ASN A 66 10.35 6.50 7.17
C ASN A 66 10.52 7.62 6.12
N SER A 67 11.72 7.72 5.53
CA SER A 67 12.06 8.74 4.53
C SER A 67 11.65 8.36 3.09
N ARG A 68 11.15 7.14 2.85
CA ARG A 68 10.78 6.70 1.50
C ARG A 68 9.47 7.33 1.05
N LYS A 69 9.49 7.85 -0.17
CA LYS A 69 8.31 8.38 -0.86
C LYS A 69 7.34 7.24 -1.22
N PRO A 70 6.03 7.51 -1.42
CA PRO A 70 5.04 6.48 -1.74
C PRO A 70 5.42 5.55 -2.90
N HIS A 71 5.93 6.09 -4.01
CA HIS A 71 6.35 5.28 -5.17
C HIS A 71 7.51 4.33 -4.85
N GLN A 72 8.42 4.71 -3.95
CA GLN A 72 9.53 3.85 -3.51
C GLN A 72 9.04 2.73 -2.60
N ARG A 73 7.99 2.99 -1.81
CA ARG A 73 7.32 1.97 -0.98
C ARG A 73 6.57 0.95 -1.84
N VAL A 74 5.91 1.41 -2.91
CA VAL A 74 5.29 0.53 -3.92
C VAL A 74 6.31 -0.36 -4.60
N GLN A 75 7.44 0.20 -5.04
CA GLN A 75 8.53 -0.59 -5.63
C GLN A 75 9.13 -1.62 -4.65
N ALA A 76 9.08 -1.35 -3.34
CA ALA A 76 9.47 -2.29 -2.29
C ALA A 76 8.43 -3.39 -2.01
N GLY A 77 7.30 -3.39 -2.74
CA GLY A 77 6.26 -4.41 -2.64
C GLY A 77 5.10 -4.07 -1.70
N ILE A 78 4.90 -2.79 -1.37
CA ILE A 78 3.77 -2.34 -0.54
C ILE A 78 2.67 -1.79 -1.44
N ALA A 79 1.48 -2.38 -1.41
CA ALA A 79 0.31 -1.87 -2.14
C ALA A 79 -0.66 -1.19 -1.18
N TYR A 80 -1.41 -0.20 -1.69
CA TYR A 80 -2.43 0.51 -0.93
C TYR A 80 -3.72 0.60 -1.74
N VAL A 81 -4.81 0.21 -1.10
CA VAL A 81 -6.16 0.32 -1.63
C VAL A 81 -6.90 1.31 -0.72
N PRO A 82 -7.10 2.57 -1.14
CA PRO A 82 -7.76 3.57 -0.32
C PRO A 82 -9.25 3.23 -0.14
N GLN A 83 -9.87 3.85 0.86
CA GLN A 83 -11.32 3.79 1.02
C GLN A 83 -11.99 4.47 -0.18
N GLY A 84 -12.99 3.80 -0.76
CA GLY A 84 -13.69 4.27 -1.96
C GLY A 84 -13.32 3.44 -3.19
N ARG A 85 -13.79 3.88 -4.36
CA ARG A 85 -13.52 3.24 -5.65
C ARG A 85 -12.66 4.15 -6.50
N GLU A 86 -11.41 4.36 -6.09
CA GLU A 86 -10.41 5.12 -6.86
C GLU A 86 -9.88 4.30 -8.05
N ILE A 87 -10.79 3.93 -8.95
CA ILE A 87 -10.50 3.27 -10.23
C ILE A 87 -10.49 4.31 -11.35
N PHE A 88 -9.86 4.02 -12.49
CA PHE A 88 -9.97 4.86 -13.68
C PHE A 88 -11.22 4.45 -14.47
N PRO A 89 -12.34 5.19 -14.38
CA PRO A 89 -13.63 4.73 -14.89
C PRO A 89 -13.70 4.71 -16.43
N ARG A 90 -12.78 5.42 -17.09
CA ARG A 90 -12.67 5.48 -18.56
C ARG A 90 -11.79 4.36 -19.13
N LEU A 91 -11.15 3.57 -18.27
CA LEU A 91 -10.31 2.45 -18.66
C LEU A 91 -11.08 1.14 -18.48
N THR A 92 -10.82 0.19 -19.37
CA THR A 92 -11.26 -1.19 -19.20
C THR A 92 -10.65 -1.82 -17.94
N VAL A 93 -11.19 -2.96 -17.53
CA VAL A 93 -10.62 -3.74 -16.41
C VAL A 93 -9.15 -4.09 -16.69
N GLU A 94 -8.84 -4.57 -17.90
CA GLU A 94 -7.48 -4.94 -18.29
C GLU A 94 -6.53 -3.74 -18.20
N GLU A 95 -6.94 -2.58 -18.70
CA GLU A 95 -6.13 -1.36 -18.65
C GLU A 95 -5.89 -0.89 -17.22
N ASN A 96 -6.90 -0.95 -16.34
CA ASN A 96 -6.72 -0.64 -14.91
C ASN A 96 -5.68 -1.57 -14.26
N LEU A 97 -5.74 -2.89 -14.54
CA LEU A 97 -4.78 -3.86 -14.01
C LEU A 97 -3.37 -3.60 -14.55
N LEU A 98 -3.24 -3.31 -15.85
CA LEU A 98 -1.96 -3.00 -16.49
C LEU A 98 -1.33 -1.72 -15.96
N MET A 99 -2.13 -0.71 -15.64
CA MET A 99 -1.64 0.53 -15.03
C MET A 99 -0.95 0.26 -13.69
N GLY A 100 -1.57 -0.55 -12.81
CA GLY A 100 -0.95 -0.98 -11.55
C GLY A 100 0.29 -1.84 -11.77
N TRP A 101 0.23 -2.78 -12.72
CA TRP A 101 1.36 -3.66 -13.04
C TRP A 101 2.63 -2.90 -13.46
N ARG A 102 2.48 -1.80 -14.20
CA ARG A 102 3.59 -0.96 -14.65
C ARG A 102 4.36 -0.28 -13.52
N ALA A 103 3.76 -0.13 -12.34
CA ALA A 103 4.43 0.46 -11.18
C ALA A 103 5.56 -0.43 -10.62
N PHE A 104 5.61 -1.71 -10.99
CA PHE A 104 6.64 -2.64 -10.55
C PHE A 104 7.89 -2.63 -11.45
N PRO A 105 9.09 -2.85 -10.87
CA PRO A 105 10.33 -2.98 -11.64
C PRO A 105 10.24 -4.03 -12.74
N ALA A 106 10.95 -3.84 -13.86
CA ALA A 106 10.92 -4.73 -15.02
C ALA A 106 11.19 -6.20 -14.64
N ALA A 107 12.10 -6.45 -13.70
CA ALA A 107 12.41 -7.79 -13.19
C ALA A 107 11.21 -8.52 -12.57
N ARG A 108 10.22 -7.79 -12.03
CA ARG A 108 8.98 -8.34 -11.47
C ARG A 108 7.82 -8.35 -12.47
N ARG A 109 8.01 -7.80 -13.68
CA ARG A 109 6.98 -7.73 -14.73
C ARG A 109 6.86 -9.01 -15.58
N ASN A 110 7.39 -10.14 -15.11
CA ASN A 110 7.54 -11.39 -15.87
C ASN A 110 6.25 -12.14 -16.26
N GLY A 111 5.06 -11.66 -15.84
CA GLY A 111 3.79 -12.37 -16.03
C GLY A 111 2.94 -11.96 -17.24
N TYR A 112 3.14 -10.77 -17.83
CA TYR A 112 2.29 -10.28 -18.92
C TYR A 112 3.05 -10.29 -20.26
N ARG A 113 3.26 -11.49 -20.83
CA ARG A 113 3.58 -11.63 -22.26
C ARG A 113 2.27 -11.53 -23.03
N ARG A 114 2.13 -10.55 -23.93
CA ARG A 114 1.04 -10.49 -24.91
C ARG A 114 0.96 -11.84 -25.65
N ARG A 115 0.03 -12.71 -25.27
CA ARG A 115 -0.47 -13.76 -26.18
C ARG A 115 -1.49 -13.11 -27.11
N SER A 116 -1.06 -12.13 -27.89
CA SER A 116 -1.91 -11.53 -28.93
C SER A 116 -1.64 -12.23 -30.26
N THR A 117 -2.09 -13.49 -30.34
CA THR A 117 -2.57 -14.18 -31.55
C THR A 117 -3.18 -15.52 -31.12
N SER A 118 -4.51 -15.62 -31.14
CA SER A 118 -5.33 -16.81 -30.87
C SER A 118 -5.54 -17.22 -29.39
N CYS A 119 -6.48 -16.58 -28.69
CA CYS A 119 -7.35 -17.33 -27.75
C CYS A 119 -8.61 -16.51 -27.41
N SER A 120 -9.57 -16.48 -28.33
CA SER A 120 -10.89 -15.87 -28.15
C SER A 120 -11.88 -16.78 -27.40
N ARG A 121 -11.44 -17.87 -26.74
CA ARG A 121 -12.35 -18.93 -26.25
C ARG A 121 -12.44 -19.14 -24.74
N CYS A 122 -11.71 -18.41 -23.91
CA CYS A 122 -11.67 -18.72 -22.47
C CYS A 122 -12.50 -17.82 -21.53
N TRP A 123 -13.13 -16.75 -22.02
CA TRP A 123 -13.83 -15.78 -21.15
C TRP A 123 -15.33 -15.63 -21.44
N ASN A 124 -15.98 -16.69 -21.96
CA ASN A 124 -17.44 -16.81 -21.96
C ASN A 124 -17.84 -18.19 -21.41
N ARG A 125 -17.83 -18.32 -20.08
CA ARG A 125 -18.70 -19.23 -19.31
C ARG A 125 -18.95 -18.62 -17.94
#